data_AF-A0AAW5G680-F1
#
_entry.id   AF-A0AAW5G680-F1
#
_cell.length_a   1.000
_cell.length_b   1.000
_cell.length_c   1.000
_cell.angle_alpha   90.00
_cell.angle_beta   90.00
_cell.angle_gamma   90.00
#
_symmetry.space_group_name_H-M   'P 1'
#
loop_
_entity.id
_entity.type
_entity.pdbx_description
1 polymer ?
#
loop_
_entity_poly.entity_id
_entity_poly.type
_entity_poly.pdbx_seq_one_letter_code
_entity_poly.pdbx_strand_id
1 'polypeptide(L)'
;MKVLSTSSVIHDFSHVVLPQQNNIGQSQWSVIRPQLTTLLLCVALLLCLITPTYAAGVPSFKMSSQTFADRMNANLTKLNIPLALTVKLEKGSSVDDFQHVFNEHVGLIGSVESKSQQLNGILLLNAASESAEATRQNLQIVTAAFSALLGGASSGENSLESPEMTEMMFGLLQDSQTSGKGVRQIGHVRFTATTNEDTDIIFTAEPVL
;
A
#
# COMPACT_ATOMS: atom_id res chain seq x y z
N MET A 1 25.02 31.87 -27.76
CA MET A 1 24.33 31.60 -26.48
C MET A 1 22.87 32.00 -26.63
N LYS A 2 21.95 31.01 -26.69
CA LYS A 2 20.51 31.22 -26.55
C LYS A 2 19.99 30.09 -25.67
N VAL A 3 19.44 30.48 -24.53
CA VAL A 3 18.94 29.63 -23.46
C VAL A 3 17.57 29.09 -23.87
N LEU A 4 17.38 27.77 -23.83
CA LEU A 4 16.08 27.12 -23.96
C LEU A 4 15.45 27.07 -22.57
N SER A 5 14.36 27.82 -22.38
CA SER A 5 13.48 27.68 -21.21
C SER A 5 12.77 26.34 -21.27
N THR A 6 13.02 25.47 -20.29
CA THR A 6 12.19 24.30 -20.01
C THR A 6 11.07 24.73 -19.08
N SER A 7 9.86 24.86 -19.61
CA SER A 7 8.63 24.92 -18.81
C SER A 7 8.37 23.55 -18.19
N SER A 8 8.55 23.43 -16.87
CA SER A 8 8.11 22.26 -16.11
C SER A 8 6.59 22.31 -15.99
N VAL A 9 5.89 21.36 -16.62
CA VAL A 9 4.46 21.13 -16.41
C VAL A 9 4.32 20.41 -15.07
N ILE A 10 3.88 21.14 -14.05
CA ILE A 10 3.42 20.57 -12.78
C ILE A 10 1.98 20.11 -13.06
N HIS A 11 1.74 18.81 -13.13
CA HIS A 11 0.40 18.27 -13.12
C HIS A 11 -0.16 18.39 -11.71
N ASP A 12 -0.86 19.49 -11.49
CA ASP A 12 -1.62 19.80 -10.29
C ASP A 12 -2.83 18.83 -10.23
N PHE A 13 -2.86 17.96 -9.21
CA PHE A 13 -3.99 17.05 -8.93
C PHE A 13 -5.19 17.81 -8.33
N SER A 14 -5.51 18.97 -8.88
CA SER A 14 -6.54 19.88 -8.40
C SER A 14 -7.85 19.73 -9.16
N HIS A 15 -8.37 18.50 -9.29
CA HIS A 15 -9.77 18.26 -9.65
C HIS A 15 -10.31 17.04 -8.89
N VAL A 16 -10.30 17.12 -7.56
CA VAL A 16 -11.14 16.27 -6.73
C VAL A 16 -12.54 16.90 -6.73
N VAL A 17 -13.48 16.21 -7.38
CA VAL A 17 -14.91 16.48 -7.31
C VAL A 17 -15.34 16.31 -5.85
N LEU A 18 -15.82 17.39 -5.24
CA LEU A 18 -16.37 17.42 -3.89
C LEU A 18 -17.52 16.39 -3.74
N PRO A 19 -17.57 15.60 -2.66
CA PRO A 19 -18.79 14.87 -2.33
C PRO A 19 -19.87 15.88 -1.91
N GLN A 20 -21.03 15.75 -2.53
CA GLN A 20 -22.24 16.51 -2.27
C GLN A 20 -22.61 16.40 -0.77
N GLN A 21 -22.52 17.53 -0.05
CA GLN A 21 -22.94 17.62 1.34
C GLN A 21 -24.45 17.40 1.45
N ASN A 22 -24.85 16.26 2.03
CA ASN A 22 -26.17 16.14 2.64
C ASN A 22 -26.07 16.56 4.10
N ASN A 23 -26.66 17.74 4.38
CA ASN A 23 -26.90 18.27 5.71
C ASN A 23 -27.94 17.40 6.43
N ILE A 24 -27.52 16.55 7.37
CA ILE A 24 -28.41 16.01 8.41
C ILE A 24 -27.68 16.05 9.75
N GLY A 25 -28.06 17.03 10.57
CA GLY A 25 -28.18 16.91 12.03
C GLY A 25 -26.93 16.61 12.86
N GLN A 26 -26.49 17.63 13.59
CA GLN A 26 -25.72 17.49 14.83
C GLN A 26 -26.27 16.34 15.71
N SER A 27 -25.43 15.35 16.03
CA SER A 27 -25.18 14.90 17.40
C SER A 27 -24.18 13.74 17.40
N GLN A 28 -23.41 13.62 18.49
CA GLN A 28 -22.56 12.49 18.86
C GLN A 28 -21.12 12.49 18.32
N TRP A 29 -20.39 13.56 18.66
CA TRP A 29 -19.00 13.41 19.06
C TRP A 29 -18.93 12.51 20.30
N SER A 30 -18.42 11.28 20.16
CA SER A 30 -17.73 10.47 21.19
C SER A 30 -17.74 8.97 20.86
N VAL A 31 -17.14 8.56 19.76
CA VAL A 31 -16.60 7.19 19.67
C VAL A 31 -15.24 7.30 19.02
N ILE A 32 -14.19 7.36 19.85
CA ILE A 32 -12.83 7.09 19.40
C ILE A 32 -12.85 5.63 18.93
N ARG A 33 -13.02 5.43 17.62
CA ARG A 33 -13.16 4.13 16.95
C ARG A 33 -11.85 3.34 17.17
N PRO A 34 -11.84 2.23 17.93
CA PRO A 34 -10.70 1.30 17.99
C PRO A 34 -10.70 0.40 16.74
N GLN A 35 -10.94 1.00 15.58
CA GLN A 35 -11.29 0.29 14.36
C GLN A 35 -10.08 -0.34 13.70
N LEU A 36 -8.92 0.34 13.70
CA LEU A 36 -7.73 -0.20 13.06
C LEU A 36 -7.24 -1.47 13.75
N THR A 37 -7.22 -1.51 15.10
CA THR A 37 -6.80 -2.69 15.86
C THR A 37 -7.78 -3.84 15.70
N THR A 38 -9.09 -3.57 15.68
CA THR A 38 -10.12 -4.60 15.48
C THR A 38 -10.10 -5.12 14.03
N LEU A 39 -9.89 -4.24 13.05
CA LEU A 39 -9.76 -4.57 11.63
C LEU A 39 -8.49 -5.37 11.36
N LEU A 40 -7.35 -4.96 11.93
CA LEU A 40 -6.09 -5.70 11.90
C LEU A 40 -6.24 -7.09 12.51
N LEU A 41 -6.97 -7.20 13.63
CA LEU A 41 -7.25 -8.49 14.26
C LEU A 41 -8.15 -9.38 13.39
N CYS A 42 -9.20 -8.82 12.78
CA CYS A 42 -10.10 -9.54 11.86
C CYS A 42 -9.38 -9.97 10.57
N VAL A 43 -8.50 -9.13 10.04
CA VAL A 43 -7.67 -9.44 8.86
C VAL A 43 -6.61 -10.48 9.21
N ALA A 44 -5.96 -10.38 10.37
CA ALA A 44 -5.05 -11.41 10.87
C ALA A 44 -5.76 -12.76 11.04
N LEU A 45 -6.98 -12.78 11.57
CA LEU A 45 -7.81 -13.99 11.69
C LEU A 45 -8.23 -14.55 10.31
N LEU A 46 -8.51 -13.69 9.33
CA LEU A 46 -8.75 -14.09 7.94
C LEU A 46 -7.48 -14.68 7.29
N LEU A 47 -6.30 -14.11 7.55
CA LEU A 47 -5.02 -14.62 7.06
C LEU A 47 -4.67 -15.99 7.65
N CYS A 48 -5.07 -16.30 8.89
CA CYS A 48 -4.95 -17.66 9.44
C CYS A 48 -5.75 -18.71 8.65
N LEU A 49 -6.80 -18.31 7.92
CA LEU A 49 -7.64 -19.22 7.12
C LEU A 49 -7.17 -19.35 5.67
N ILE A 50 -6.28 -18.47 5.21
CA ILE A 50 -5.68 -18.53 3.86
C ILE A 50 -4.27 -19.10 4.00
N THR A 51 -4.16 -20.31 4.55
CA THR A 51 -2.92 -21.08 4.38
C THR A 51 -2.93 -21.64 2.96
N PRO A 52 -2.01 -21.24 2.05
CA PRO A 52 -1.81 -22.02 0.86
C PRO A 52 -1.16 -23.32 1.31
N THR A 53 -1.93 -24.40 1.24
CA THR A 53 -1.42 -25.78 1.27
C THR A 53 -0.22 -25.90 0.35
N TYR A 54 0.92 -26.28 0.94
CA TYR A 54 2.18 -26.71 0.35
C TYR A 54 2.23 -26.91 -1.18
N ALA A 55 3.14 -26.18 -1.82
CA ALA A 55 3.87 -26.65 -2.99
C ALA A 55 5.27 -26.02 -2.99
N ALA A 56 6.30 -26.80 -3.32
CA ALA A 56 7.59 -26.23 -3.69
C ALA A 56 7.38 -25.29 -4.89
N GLY A 57 7.79 -24.03 -4.76
CA GLY A 57 7.59 -23.01 -5.79
C GLY A 57 6.54 -21.94 -5.46
N VAL A 58 6.46 -21.47 -4.21
CA VAL A 58 5.68 -20.26 -3.88
C VAL A 58 6.27 -19.08 -4.65
N PRO A 59 5.50 -18.39 -5.52
CA PRO A 59 5.99 -17.20 -6.19
C PRO A 59 6.47 -16.18 -5.16
N SER A 60 7.60 -15.55 -5.42
CA SER A 60 8.20 -14.57 -4.51
C SER A 60 8.61 -13.33 -5.29
N PHE A 61 8.79 -12.22 -4.57
CA PHE A 61 9.37 -11.02 -5.14
C PHE A 61 10.88 -11.12 -5.38
N LYS A 62 11.50 -12.27 -5.08
CA LYS A 62 12.96 -12.48 -5.08
C LYS A 62 13.70 -11.41 -4.28
N MET A 63 13.08 -10.92 -3.20
CA MET A 63 13.65 -9.93 -2.29
C MET A 63 13.43 -10.34 -0.83
N SER A 64 14.34 -9.95 0.06
CA SER A 64 14.15 -10.14 1.51
C SER A 64 13.20 -9.07 2.08
N SER A 65 12.59 -9.35 3.24
CA SER A 65 11.79 -8.37 3.98
C SER A 65 12.61 -7.14 4.39
N GLN A 66 13.90 -7.31 4.72
CA GLN A 66 14.78 -6.19 5.05
C GLN A 66 15.08 -5.33 3.82
N THR A 67 15.37 -5.93 2.67
CA THR A 67 15.56 -5.19 1.42
C THR A 67 14.32 -4.39 1.03
N PHE A 68 13.14 -4.96 1.25
CA PHE A 68 11.88 -4.24 1.07
C PHE A 68 11.77 -3.05 2.05
N ALA A 69 12.08 -3.25 3.32
CA ALA A 69 12.06 -2.18 4.32
C ALA A 69 13.03 -1.05 4.00
N ASP A 70 14.25 -1.36 3.58
CA ASP A 70 15.26 -0.36 3.21
C ASP A 70 14.77 0.50 2.05
N ARG A 71 14.19 -0.13 1.02
CA ARG A 71 13.61 0.58 -0.15
C ARG A 71 12.39 1.42 0.24
N MET A 72 11.51 0.88 1.07
CA MET A 72 10.34 1.61 1.56
C MET A 72 10.76 2.85 2.35
N ASN A 73 11.72 2.70 3.27
CA ASN A 73 12.25 3.80 4.07
C ASN A 73 12.95 4.87 3.22
N ALA A 74 13.67 4.46 2.17
CA ALA A 74 14.23 5.39 1.20
C ALA A 74 13.14 6.17 0.45
N ASN A 75 12.02 5.51 0.08
CA ASN A 75 10.88 6.18 -0.56
C ASN A 75 10.17 7.14 0.39
N LEU A 76 9.92 6.76 1.65
CA LEU A 76 9.32 7.63 2.67
C LEU A 76 10.19 8.88 2.92
N THR A 77 11.51 8.70 2.99
CA THR A 77 12.48 9.80 3.13
C THR A 77 12.39 10.77 1.95
N LYS A 78 12.32 10.27 0.71
CA LYS A 78 12.17 11.10 -0.49
C LYS A 78 10.87 11.91 -0.48
N LEU A 79 9.80 11.35 0.08
CA LEU A 79 8.50 12.02 0.22
C LEU A 79 8.45 12.99 1.42
N ASN A 80 9.54 13.14 2.18
CA ASN A 80 9.57 13.89 3.44
C ASN A 80 8.53 13.40 4.47
N ILE A 81 8.24 12.09 4.48
CA ILE A 81 7.36 11.46 5.47
C ILE A 81 8.22 10.94 6.62
N PRO A 82 8.11 11.48 7.85
CA PRO A 82 8.98 11.15 8.98
C PRO A 82 8.58 9.84 9.68
N LEU A 83 8.31 8.79 8.90
CA LEU A 83 7.93 7.46 9.37
C LEU A 83 8.92 6.43 8.82
N ALA A 84 9.09 5.32 9.54
CA ALA A 84 10.02 4.27 9.14
C ALA A 84 9.45 2.89 9.42
N LEU A 85 9.46 2.05 8.39
CA LEU A 85 9.19 0.63 8.50
C LEU A 85 10.34 -0.04 9.28
N THR A 86 9.97 -0.68 10.38
CA THR A 86 10.84 -1.60 11.12
C THR A 86 10.28 -3.01 11.00
N VAL A 87 11.04 -3.91 10.38
CA VAL A 87 10.64 -5.32 10.24
C VAL A 87 11.03 -6.09 11.49
N LYS A 88 10.04 -6.70 12.14
CA LYS A 88 10.23 -7.72 13.17
C LYS A 88 9.48 -8.97 12.70
N LEU A 89 10.22 -9.99 12.32
CA LEU A 89 9.63 -11.23 11.81
C LEU A 89 9.08 -12.08 12.95
N GLU A 90 7.81 -12.44 12.87
CA GLU A 90 7.17 -13.46 13.67
C GLU A 90 7.24 -14.79 12.93
N LYS A 91 7.71 -15.84 13.62
CA LYS A 91 7.96 -17.15 13.01
C LYS A 91 6.67 -17.96 12.94
N GLY A 92 6.30 -18.37 11.74
CA GLY A 92 5.22 -19.32 11.50
C GLY A 92 5.75 -20.68 11.07
N SER A 93 4.82 -21.62 10.84
CA SER A 93 5.16 -23.00 10.47
C SER A 93 5.60 -23.14 9.00
N SER A 94 5.15 -22.24 8.12
CA SER A 94 5.45 -22.27 6.67
C SER A 94 5.66 -20.87 6.08
N VAL A 95 5.07 -19.86 6.71
CA VAL A 95 5.20 -18.45 6.35
C VAL A 95 5.54 -17.71 7.64
N ASP A 96 6.60 -16.92 7.60
CA ASP A 96 6.90 -15.91 8.61
C ASP A 96 6.16 -14.62 8.20
N ASP A 97 5.74 -13.81 9.16
CA ASP A 97 5.13 -12.52 8.87
C ASP A 97 5.79 -11.37 9.63
N PHE A 98 5.53 -10.15 9.20
CA PHE A 98 5.81 -8.96 10.00
C PHE A 98 4.64 -8.00 9.89
N GLN A 99 4.39 -7.28 10.97
CA GLN A 99 3.33 -6.29 11.06
C GLN A 99 3.94 -4.94 11.45
N HIS A 100 3.44 -3.88 10.84
CA HIS A 100 3.86 -2.52 11.15
C HIS A 100 2.69 -1.55 11.02
N VAL A 101 2.56 -0.64 11.97
CA VAL A 101 1.58 0.44 11.94
C VAL A 101 2.34 1.74 11.75
N PHE A 102 2.08 2.43 10.63
CA PHE A 102 2.74 3.71 10.32
C PHE A 102 2.09 4.86 11.08
N ASN A 103 0.76 4.85 11.14
CA ASN A 103 -0.07 5.81 11.87
C ASN A 103 -1.43 5.16 12.19
N GLU A 104 -2.36 5.91 12.77
CA GLU A 104 -3.70 5.45 13.15
C GLU A 104 -4.58 5.00 11.97
N HIS A 105 -4.17 5.28 10.72
CA HIS A 105 -4.91 4.95 9.51
C HIS A 105 -4.23 3.90 8.63
N VAL A 106 -2.90 3.73 8.71
CA VAL A 106 -2.15 2.88 7.79
C VAL A 106 -1.39 1.79 8.53
N GLY A 107 -1.77 0.55 8.23
CA GLY A 107 -1.09 -0.67 8.66
C GLY A 107 -0.53 -1.45 7.49
N LEU A 108 0.54 -2.21 7.72
CA LEU A 108 1.18 -3.10 6.75
C LEU A 108 1.42 -4.47 7.39
N ILE A 109 1.09 -5.52 6.64
CA ILE A 109 1.46 -6.90 6.92
C ILE A 109 2.28 -7.39 5.73
N GLY A 110 3.45 -7.95 5.99
CA GLY A 110 4.24 -8.62 4.97
C GLY A 110 4.42 -10.09 5.28
N SER A 111 4.36 -10.91 4.23
CA SER A 111 4.49 -12.36 4.30
C SER A 111 5.82 -12.79 3.69
N VAL A 112 6.51 -13.72 4.35
CA VAL A 112 7.84 -14.21 3.99
C VAL A 112 7.81 -15.74 3.98
N GLU A 113 8.22 -16.36 2.87
CA GLU A 113 8.30 -17.81 2.81
C GLU A 113 9.44 -18.32 3.70
N SER A 114 9.14 -19.17 4.69
CA SER A 114 10.07 -19.45 5.79
C SER A 114 11.35 -20.17 5.34
N LYS A 115 11.37 -20.88 4.20
CA LYS A 115 12.57 -21.63 3.74
C LYS A 115 13.57 -20.75 3.00
N SER A 116 13.09 -19.95 2.06
CA SER A 116 13.86 -19.05 1.21
C SER A 116 14.09 -17.69 1.87
N GLN A 117 13.30 -17.36 2.90
CA GLN A 117 13.28 -16.05 3.55
C GLN A 117 13.01 -14.90 2.56
N GLN A 118 12.27 -15.19 1.49
CA GLN A 118 11.86 -14.21 0.49
C GLN A 118 10.45 -13.71 0.74
N LEU A 119 10.26 -12.41 0.56
CA LEU A 119 8.96 -11.76 0.60
C LEU A 119 8.07 -12.36 -0.50
N ASN A 120 6.88 -12.82 -0.11
CA ASN A 120 5.93 -13.46 -1.02
C ASN A 120 4.56 -12.75 -1.05
N GLY A 121 4.36 -11.71 -0.25
CA GLY A 121 3.16 -10.88 -0.31
C GLY A 121 3.24 -9.69 0.64
N ILE A 122 2.50 -8.63 0.32
CA ILE A 122 2.19 -7.56 1.28
C ILE A 122 0.70 -7.22 1.23
N LEU A 123 0.19 -6.78 2.36
CA LEU A 123 -1.14 -6.24 2.54
C LEU A 123 -1.02 -4.92 3.30
N LEU A 124 -1.60 -3.85 2.77
CA LEU A 124 -1.76 -2.58 3.47
C LEU A 124 -3.22 -2.29 3.74
N LEU A 125 -3.52 -1.91 4.97
CA LEU A 125 -4.80 -1.37 5.37
C LEU A 125 -4.68 0.14 5.35
N ASN A 126 -5.57 0.81 4.64
CA ASN A 126 -5.70 2.26 4.64
C ASN A 126 -7.12 2.63 5.06
N ALA A 127 -7.27 3.03 6.32
CA ALA A 127 -8.54 3.49 6.86
C ALA A 127 -8.85 4.90 6.38
N ALA A 128 -10.13 5.20 6.21
CA ALA A 128 -10.59 6.54 5.85
C ALA A 128 -10.15 7.58 6.88
N SER A 129 -9.84 8.79 6.41
CA SER A 129 -9.51 9.94 7.26
C SER A 129 -10.35 11.15 6.86
N GLU A 130 -10.80 11.92 7.85
CA GLU A 130 -11.57 13.15 7.62
C GLU A 130 -10.70 14.27 7.04
N SER A 131 -9.37 14.22 7.24
CA SER A 131 -8.43 15.18 6.66
C SER A 131 -8.02 14.74 5.25
N ALA A 132 -8.16 15.67 4.30
CA ALA A 132 -7.67 15.47 2.93
C ALA A 132 -6.14 15.37 2.90
N GLU A 133 -5.43 16.10 3.76
CA GLU A 133 -3.99 16.02 3.93
C GLU A 133 -3.55 14.66 4.46
N ALA A 134 -4.22 14.15 5.50
CA ALA A 134 -3.94 12.82 6.04
C ALA A 134 -4.24 11.73 5.02
N THR A 135 -5.37 11.82 4.31
CA THR A 135 -5.72 10.90 3.22
C THR A 135 -4.64 10.88 2.13
N ARG A 136 -4.14 12.07 1.73
CA ARG A 136 -3.05 12.17 0.74
C ARG A 136 -1.77 11.52 1.26
N GLN A 137 -1.36 11.81 2.49
CA GLN A 137 -0.15 11.23 3.08
C GLN A 137 -0.27 9.70 3.22
N ASN A 138 -1.44 9.19 3.60
CA ASN A 138 -1.69 7.76 3.71
C ASN A 138 -1.55 7.05 2.36
N LEU A 139 -2.09 7.64 1.29
CA LEU A 139 -1.88 7.13 -0.07
C LEU A 139 -0.41 7.18 -0.49
N GLN A 140 0.33 8.23 -0.11
CA GLN A 140 1.77 8.29 -0.37
C GLN A 140 2.55 7.17 0.33
N ILE A 141 2.15 6.75 1.54
CA ILE A 141 2.73 5.58 2.23
C ILE A 141 2.47 4.30 1.43
N VAL A 142 1.24 4.11 0.93
CA VAL A 142 0.88 2.96 0.08
C VAL A 142 1.70 2.95 -1.22
N THR A 143 1.79 4.10 -1.90
CA THR A 143 2.60 4.24 -3.12
C THR A 143 4.08 3.95 -2.84
N ALA A 144 4.62 4.39 -1.69
CA ALA A 144 5.99 4.09 -1.29
C ALA A 144 6.24 2.58 -1.12
N ALA A 145 5.28 1.85 -0.54
CA ALA A 145 5.35 0.40 -0.39
C ALA A 145 5.30 -0.32 -1.75
N PHE A 146 4.38 0.06 -2.63
CA PHE A 146 4.27 -0.53 -3.97
C PHE A 146 5.50 -0.24 -4.83
N SER A 147 6.04 0.98 -4.75
CA SER A 147 7.30 1.32 -5.41
C SER A 147 8.49 0.50 -4.89
N ALA A 148 8.55 0.22 -3.59
CA ALA A 148 9.63 -0.57 -2.99
C ALA A 148 9.70 -2.01 -3.57
N LEU A 149 8.55 -2.58 -3.95
CA LEU A 149 8.48 -3.88 -4.63
C LEU A 149 9.02 -3.83 -6.06
N LEU A 150 8.75 -2.76 -6.79
CA LEU A 150 9.13 -2.63 -8.21
C LEU A 150 10.60 -2.24 -8.43
N GLY A 151 11.27 -1.68 -7.41
CA GLY A 151 12.62 -1.10 -7.48
C GLY A 151 13.79 -2.04 -7.84
N GLY A 152 13.53 -3.16 -8.52
CA GLY A 152 14.56 -4.00 -9.16
C GLY A 152 14.16 -4.62 -10.50
N ALA A 153 12.90 -4.48 -10.95
CA ALA A 153 12.40 -5.17 -12.15
C ALA A 153 12.43 -4.31 -13.43
N SER A 154 12.50 -2.99 -13.30
CA SER A 154 12.58 -2.07 -14.44
C SER A 154 13.38 -0.84 -14.04
N SER A 155 14.52 -0.62 -14.70
CA SER A 155 15.33 0.61 -14.72
C SER A 155 16.22 1.03 -13.54
N GLY A 156 16.18 0.40 -12.35
CA GLY A 156 17.11 0.77 -11.25
C GLY A 156 16.97 2.22 -10.73
N GLU A 157 16.04 3.00 -11.29
CA GLU A 157 15.54 4.25 -10.76
C GLU A 157 14.36 3.94 -9.82
N ASN A 158 14.24 4.66 -8.71
CA ASN A 158 13.10 4.49 -7.81
C ASN A 158 11.82 4.80 -8.59
N SER A 159 10.97 3.78 -8.79
CA SER A 159 9.70 3.89 -9.52
C SER A 159 8.68 4.83 -8.87
N LEU A 160 9.01 5.43 -7.73
CA LEU A 160 8.12 6.26 -6.94
C LEU A 160 7.54 7.44 -7.73
N GLU A 161 8.36 8.04 -8.60
CA GLU A 161 7.98 9.19 -9.43
C GLU A 161 7.74 8.79 -10.89
N SER A 162 7.67 7.48 -11.19
CA SER A 162 7.46 7.04 -12.57
C SER A 162 6.01 7.31 -13.01
N PRO A 163 5.80 7.68 -14.29
CA PRO A 163 4.45 7.76 -14.85
C PRO A 163 3.69 6.44 -14.69
N GLU A 164 4.36 5.30 -14.86
CA GLU A 164 3.78 3.96 -14.70
C GLU A 164 3.23 3.72 -13.28
N MET A 165 3.95 4.16 -12.24
CA MET A 165 3.47 4.07 -10.85
C MET A 165 2.25 4.96 -10.62
N THR A 166 2.28 6.18 -11.16
CA THR A 166 1.18 7.14 -11.03
C THR A 166 -0.09 6.64 -11.71
N GLU A 167 0.02 6.19 -12.96
CA GLU A 167 -1.09 5.62 -13.74
C GLU A 167 -1.63 4.35 -13.09
N MET A 168 -0.75 3.48 -12.60
CA MET A 168 -1.15 2.28 -11.88
C MET A 168 -1.94 2.62 -10.62
N MET A 169 -1.44 3.49 -9.75
CA MET A 169 -2.13 3.87 -8.52
C MET A 169 -3.46 4.55 -8.80
N PHE A 170 -3.52 5.47 -9.76
CA PHE A 170 -4.75 6.15 -10.14
C PHE A 170 -5.80 5.17 -10.65
N GLY A 171 -5.41 4.31 -11.60
CA GLY A 171 -6.32 3.30 -12.15
C GLY A 171 -6.78 2.29 -11.09
N LEU A 172 -5.90 1.89 -10.18
CA LEU A 172 -6.22 0.97 -9.10
C LEU A 172 -7.29 1.57 -8.16
N LEU A 173 -7.13 2.84 -7.77
CA LEU A 173 -8.07 3.56 -6.92
C LEU A 173 -9.41 3.79 -7.63
N GLN A 174 -9.38 4.25 -8.87
CA GLN A 174 -10.58 4.52 -9.67
C GLN A 174 -11.44 3.26 -9.82
N ASP A 175 -10.83 2.13 -10.18
CA ASP A 175 -11.57 0.88 -10.35
C ASP A 175 -12.09 0.35 -9.01
N SER A 176 -11.31 0.48 -7.94
CA SER A 176 -11.72 0.08 -6.59
C SER A 176 -12.92 0.88 -6.10
N GLN A 177 -12.94 2.18 -6.35
CA GLN A 177 -14.05 3.06 -5.94
C GLN A 177 -15.31 2.85 -6.78
N THR A 178 -15.16 2.52 -8.06
CA THR A 178 -16.30 2.37 -8.98
C THR A 178 -16.93 0.98 -8.93
N SER A 179 -16.14 -0.07 -8.68
CA SER A 179 -16.58 -1.47 -8.75
C SER A 179 -16.35 -2.28 -7.47
N GLY A 180 -15.80 -1.65 -6.43
CA GLY A 180 -15.40 -2.31 -5.18
C GLY A 180 -14.03 -2.99 -5.24
N LYS A 181 -13.46 -3.17 -6.44
CA LYS A 181 -12.15 -3.82 -6.60
C LYS A 181 -11.39 -3.33 -7.84
N GLY A 182 -10.18 -2.81 -7.63
CA GLY A 182 -9.22 -2.49 -8.68
C GLY A 182 -8.10 -3.52 -8.75
N VAL A 183 -7.68 -3.91 -9.95
CA VAL A 183 -6.53 -4.82 -10.17
C VAL A 183 -5.63 -4.25 -11.26
N ARG A 184 -4.33 -4.20 -11.00
CA ARG A 184 -3.29 -3.82 -11.96
C ARG A 184 -2.12 -4.80 -11.86
N GLN A 185 -1.34 -4.92 -12.93
CA GLN A 185 -0.13 -5.75 -12.93
C GLN A 185 0.99 -4.98 -13.60
N ILE A 186 2.16 -4.92 -12.95
CA ILE A 186 3.40 -4.40 -13.54
C ILE A 186 4.45 -5.51 -13.44
N GLY A 187 4.98 -5.94 -14.57
CA GLY A 187 5.88 -7.09 -14.65
C GLY A 187 5.27 -8.34 -13.99
N HIS A 188 5.99 -8.89 -13.00
CA HIS A 188 5.59 -10.07 -12.24
C HIS A 188 4.91 -9.73 -10.90
N VAL A 189 4.37 -8.53 -10.74
CA VAL A 189 3.66 -8.11 -9.52
C VAL A 189 2.23 -7.71 -9.85
N ARG A 190 1.28 -8.36 -9.21
CA ARG A 190 -0.14 -8.00 -9.23
C ARG A 190 -0.46 -7.15 -8.02
N PHE A 191 -1.04 -5.98 -8.27
CA PHE A 191 -1.54 -5.03 -7.28
C PHE A 191 -3.06 -5.08 -7.25
N THR A 192 -3.65 -5.08 -6.07
CA THR A 192 -5.09 -5.01 -5.86
C THR A 192 -5.42 -3.89 -4.90
N ALA A 193 -6.52 -3.17 -5.13
CA ALA A 193 -7.21 -2.36 -4.14
C ALA A 193 -8.63 -2.88 -4.00
N THR A 194 -9.11 -3.03 -2.78
CA THR A 194 -10.49 -3.42 -2.48
C THR A 194 -11.07 -2.41 -1.51
N THR A 195 -12.12 -1.71 -1.93
CA THR A 195 -12.80 -0.70 -1.11
C THR A 195 -13.95 -1.38 -0.36
N ASN A 196 -14.00 -1.23 0.95
CA ASN A 196 -15.12 -1.74 1.76
C ASN A 196 -16.26 -0.70 1.85
N GLU A 197 -17.36 -1.08 2.50
CA GLU A 197 -18.53 -0.20 2.70
C GLU A 197 -18.21 1.06 3.52
N ASP A 198 -17.21 0.98 4.41
CA ASP A 198 -16.75 2.08 5.28
C ASP A 198 -15.71 2.99 4.59
N THR A 199 -15.48 2.84 3.28
CA THR A 199 -14.47 3.57 2.48
C THR A 199 -13.01 3.29 2.80
N ASP A 200 -12.74 2.33 3.68
CA ASP A 200 -11.39 1.81 3.87
C ASP A 200 -10.96 1.04 2.63
N ILE A 201 -9.67 1.10 2.33
CA ILE A 201 -9.09 0.41 1.18
C ILE A 201 -8.06 -0.59 1.67
N ILE A 202 -8.26 -1.85 1.29
CA ILE A 202 -7.26 -2.90 1.45
C ILE A 202 -6.46 -2.97 0.16
N PHE A 203 -5.17 -2.67 0.26
CA PHE A 203 -4.22 -2.82 -0.81
C PHE A 203 -3.46 -4.13 -0.65
N THR A 204 -3.27 -4.88 -1.72
CA THR A 204 -2.39 -6.05 -1.71
C THR A 204 -1.43 -6.00 -2.88
N ALA A 205 -0.26 -6.60 -2.69
CA ALA A 205 0.63 -6.91 -3.79
C ALA A 205 1.16 -8.32 -3.62
N GLU A 206 1.16 -9.07 -4.72
CA GLU A 206 1.57 -10.46 -4.77
C GLU A 206 2.33 -10.77 -6.06
N PRO A 207 3.33 -11.66 -6.00
CA PRO A 207 4.05 -12.13 -7.16
C PRO A 207 3.15 -13.01 -8.04
N VAL A 208 3.24 -12.84 -9.36
CA VAL A 208 2.58 -13.68 -10.36
C VAL A 208 3.61 -14.45 -11.18
N LEU A 209 3.25 -15.68 -11.55
CA LEU A 209 4.09 -16.60 -12.34
C LEU A 209 4.27 -16.14 -13.78
#